data_AF-A0A1U7N648-F1
#
_entry.id   AF-A0A1U7N648-F1
#
_cell.length_a   1.000
_cell.length_b   1.000
_cell.length_c   1.000
_cell.angle_alpha   90.00
_cell.angle_beta   90.00
_cell.angle_gamma   90.00
#
_symmetry.space_group_name_H-M   'P 1'
#
loop_
_entity.id
_entity.type
_entity.pdbx_description
1 polymer ?
#
loop_
_entity_poly.entity_id
_entity_poly.type
_entity_poly.pdbx_seq_one_letter_code
_entity_poly.pdbx_strand_id
1 'polypeptide(L)'
;MSKLFDLLTDLALDPKKQSVFINNPSSVMDEVGLSEVEQTAMISKEAAKITALFADEQVPLAMTIGDPGPDPLPDPDPFPMPDPEPDPSEEEEEAASLL
;
A
#
# COMPACT_ATOMS: atom_id res chain seq x y z
N MET A 1 26.64 -2.20 -0.58
CA MET A 1 25.29 -1.82 -1.04
C MET A 1 25.30 -0.31 -1.24
N SER A 2 24.60 0.17 -2.26
CA SER A 2 24.50 1.60 -2.58
C SER A 2 23.69 2.33 -1.50
N LYS A 3 24.25 3.40 -0.92
CA LYS A 3 23.58 4.19 0.13
C LYS A 3 22.30 4.85 -0.38
N LEU A 4 22.28 5.24 -1.64
CA LEU A 4 21.10 5.78 -2.30
C LEU A 4 20.00 4.73 -2.41
N PHE A 5 20.35 3.49 -2.76
CA PHE A 5 19.40 2.39 -2.80
C PHE A 5 18.81 2.10 -1.42
N ASP A 6 19.64 2.06 -0.37
CA ASP A 6 19.19 1.83 1.00
C ASP A 6 18.22 2.94 1.46
N LEU A 7 18.56 4.21 1.19
CA LEU A 7 17.67 5.34 1.48
C LEU A 7 16.34 5.24 0.72
N LEU A 8 16.38 4.98 -0.60
CA LEU A 8 15.16 4.87 -1.40
C LEU A 8 14.26 3.71 -0.94
N THR A 9 14.87 2.60 -0.52
CA THR A 9 14.17 1.46 0.06
C THR A 9 13.51 1.84 1.39
N ASP A 10 14.25 2.51 2.27
CA ASP A 10 13.74 3.02 3.54
C ASP A 10 12.56 4.00 3.35
N LEU A 11 12.67 4.90 2.38
CA LEU A 11 11.60 5.82 2.03
C LEU A 11 10.40 5.08 1.43
N ALA A 12 10.60 4.03 0.65
CA ALA A 12 9.50 3.23 0.10
C ALA A 12 8.73 2.47 1.19
N LEU A 13 9.40 2.03 2.26
CA LEU A 13 8.82 1.19 3.30
C LEU A 13 8.27 1.96 4.51
N ASP A 14 8.76 3.17 4.80
CA ASP A 14 8.39 3.94 6.00
C ASP A 14 7.81 5.34 5.68
N PRO A 15 6.49 5.54 5.83
CA PRO A 15 5.83 6.84 5.64
C PRO A 15 6.33 7.95 6.57
N LYS A 16 6.84 7.61 7.77
CA LYS A 16 7.42 8.60 8.68
C LYS A 16 8.74 9.12 8.12
N LYS A 17 9.58 8.23 7.59
CA LYS A 17 10.83 8.63 6.93
C LYS A 17 10.56 9.49 5.69
N GLN A 18 9.53 9.17 4.90
CA GLN A 18 9.09 10.04 3.81
C GLN A 18 8.75 11.45 4.29
N SER A 19 7.98 11.56 5.38
CA SER A 19 7.59 12.85 5.95
C SER A 19 8.81 13.66 6.41
N VAL A 20 9.78 13.02 7.08
CA VAL A 20 11.03 13.67 7.50
C VAL A 20 11.83 14.13 6.28
N PHE A 21 11.96 13.28 5.27
CA PHE A 21 12.68 13.59 4.04
C PHE A 21 12.05 14.76 3.26
N ILE A 22 10.72 14.84 3.19
CA ILE A 22 10.02 15.95 2.52
C ILE A 22 10.32 17.29 3.23
N ASN A 23 10.40 17.29 4.56
CA ASN A 23 10.62 18.50 5.33
C ASN A 23 12.09 18.94 5.36
N ASN A 24 13.04 18.00 5.39
CA ASN A 24 14.48 18.29 5.48
C ASN A 24 15.32 17.33 4.61
N PRO A 25 15.18 17.37 3.28
CA PRO A 25 15.82 16.38 2.40
C PRO A 25 17.34 16.44 2.49
N SER A 26 17.95 17.63 2.45
CA SER A 26 19.42 17.80 2.53
C SER A 26 20.02 17.20 3.79
N SER A 27 19.41 17.47 4.96
CA SER A 27 19.90 16.93 6.23
C SER A 27 19.82 15.41 6.28
N VAL A 28 18.74 14.81 5.76
CA VAL A 28 18.63 13.34 5.69
C VAL A 28 19.69 12.78 4.76
N MET A 29 19.87 13.36 3.58
CA MET A 29 20.84 12.87 2.60
C MET A 29 22.29 12.97 3.09
N ASP A 30 22.62 14.04 3.81
CA ASP A 30 23.93 14.22 4.46
C ASP A 30 24.14 13.20 5.59
N GLU A 31 23.11 12.92 6.39
CA GLU A 31 23.17 11.94 7.48
C GLU A 31 23.45 10.52 6.96
N VAL A 32 22.82 10.12 5.85
CA VAL A 32 23.12 8.83 5.20
C VAL A 32 24.48 8.85 4.48
N GLY A 33 25.04 10.04 4.27
CA GLY A 33 26.33 10.25 3.62
C GLY A 33 26.29 10.00 2.12
N LEU A 34 25.26 10.52 1.45
CA LEU A 34 25.15 10.53 -0.01
C LEU A 34 26.17 11.48 -0.63
N SER A 35 26.71 11.10 -1.79
CA SER A 35 27.59 11.96 -2.59
C SER A 35 26.83 13.14 -3.20
N GLU A 36 27.54 14.22 -3.54
CA GLU A 36 26.93 15.41 -4.16
C GLU A 36 26.13 15.08 -5.43
N VAL A 37 26.58 14.09 -6.21
CA VAL A 37 25.90 13.65 -7.44
C VAL A 37 24.55 12.99 -7.10
N GLU A 38 24.52 12.10 -6.12
CA GLU A 38 23.29 11.44 -5.66
C GLU A 38 22.31 12.45 -5.04
N GLN A 39 22.82 13.36 -4.20
CA GLN A 39 22.01 14.43 -3.62
C GLN A 39 21.39 15.32 -4.70
N THR A 40 22.18 15.70 -5.72
CA THR A 40 21.70 16.53 -6.82
C THR A 40 20.59 15.83 -7.61
N ALA A 41 20.74 14.53 -7.90
CA ALA A 41 19.71 13.74 -8.57
C ALA A 41 18.42 13.63 -7.75
N MET A 42 18.54 13.47 -6.42
CA MET A 42 17.39 13.45 -5.52
C MET A 42 16.69 14.80 -5.44
N ILE A 43 17.44 15.91 -5.37
CA ILE A 43 16.90 17.28 -5.33
C ILE A 43 16.23 17.66 -6.65
N SER A 44 16.77 17.20 -7.79
CA SER A 44 16.18 17.50 -9.09
C SER A 44 14.81 16.84 -9.29
N LYS A 45 14.47 15.82 -8.48
CA LYS A 45 13.22 15.03 -8.58
C LYS A 45 13.00 14.43 -9.96
N GLU A 46 14.08 14.28 -10.73
CA GLU A 46 14.04 13.75 -12.08
C GLU A 46 14.32 12.26 -12.02
N ALA A 47 13.29 11.44 -12.25
CA ALA A 47 13.41 10.00 -12.25
C ALA A 47 14.53 9.51 -13.19
N ALA A 48 14.69 10.12 -14.36
CA ALA A 48 15.75 9.77 -15.32
C ALA A 48 17.17 9.95 -14.75
N LYS A 49 17.40 11.00 -13.95
CA LYS A 49 18.71 11.23 -13.31
C LYS A 49 18.98 10.23 -12.20
N ILE A 50 17.97 9.91 -11.40
CA ILE A 50 18.07 8.89 -10.36
C ILE A 50 18.34 7.52 -11.00
N THR A 51 17.58 7.14 -12.03
CA THR A 51 17.78 5.88 -12.78
C THR A 51 19.17 5.79 -13.41
N ALA A 52 19.72 6.90 -13.92
CA ALA A 52 21.05 6.91 -14.50
C ALA A 52 22.16 6.55 -13.48
N LEU A 53 21.97 6.87 -12.19
CA LEU A 53 22.91 6.48 -11.13
C LEU A 53 22.92 4.97 -10.87
N PHE A 54 21.83 4.30 -11.22
CA PHE A 54 21.69 2.86 -11.13
C PHE A 54 21.95 2.15 -12.47
N ALA A 55 22.38 2.85 -13.53
CA ALA A 55 22.58 2.23 -14.84
C ALA A 55 23.73 1.21 -14.85
N ASP A 56 24.75 1.40 -14.01
CA ASP A 56 25.87 0.47 -13.83
C ASP A 56 25.59 -0.64 -12.81
N GLU A 57 24.61 -0.44 -11.94
CA GLU A 57 24.21 -1.41 -10.93
C GLU A 57 23.03 -2.20 -11.50
N GLN A 58 23.14 -3.51 -11.68
CA GLN A 58 21.99 -4.33 -12.10
C GLN A 58 20.97 -4.42 -10.96
N VAL A 59 20.29 -3.31 -10.68
CA VAL A 59 19.12 -3.26 -9.82
C VAL A 59 17.95 -3.48 -10.77
N PRO A 60 17.30 -4.67 -10.76
CA PRO A 60 16.04 -4.81 -11.44
C PRO A 60 15.04 -3.91 -10.71
N LEU A 61 14.93 -2.65 -11.15
CA LEU A 61 13.80 -1.81 -10.82
C LEU A 61 12.59 -2.61 -11.30
N ALA A 62 11.78 -3.06 -10.35
CA ALA A 62 10.59 -3.86 -10.57
C ALA A 62 9.53 -3.04 -11.33
N MET A 63 9.82 -2.68 -12.58
CA MET A 63 8.86 -2.20 -13.55
C MET A 63 8.14 -3.40 -14.16
N THR A 64 7.60 -4.28 -13.31
CA THR A 64 6.65 -5.28 -13.77
C THR A 64 5.27 -4.63 -13.64
N ILE A 65 4.88 -3.84 -14.63
CA ILE A 65 3.47 -3.55 -14.89
C ILE A 65 2.91 -4.82 -15.53
N GLY A 66 2.88 -5.90 -14.77
CA GLY A 66 2.16 -7.12 -15.11
C GLY A 66 0.83 -7.03 -14.41
N ASP A 67 -0.26 -7.08 -15.19
CA ASP A 67 -1.56 -7.46 -14.65
C ASP A 67 -1.35 -8.70 -13.76
N PRO A 68 -1.68 -8.67 -12.44
CA PRO A 68 -1.49 -9.81 -11.54
C PRO A 68 -2.26 -11.05 -12.01
N GLY A 69 -3.06 -10.92 -13.06
CA GLY A 69 -3.90 -11.97 -13.59
C GLY A 69 -5.18 -12.05 -12.78
N PRO A 70 -6.22 -12.69 -13.34
CA PRO A 70 -7.42 -12.97 -12.58
C PRO A 70 -7.09 -13.81 -11.35
N ASP A 71 -7.82 -13.57 -10.26
CA ASP A 71 -7.72 -14.40 -9.05
C ASP A 71 -7.87 -15.88 -9.45
N PRO A 72 -6.87 -16.74 -9.15
CA PRO A 72 -6.94 -18.15 -9.49
C PRO A 72 -8.03 -18.89 -8.71
N LEU A 73 -8.56 -18.29 -7.63
CA LEU A 73 -9.60 -18.89 -6.80
C LEU A 73 -10.94 -18.15 -7.00
N PRO A 74 -12.05 -18.89 -7.16
CA PRO A 74 -13.37 -18.28 -7.09
C PRO A 74 -13.64 -17.76 -5.67
N ASP A 75 -14.32 -16.62 -5.57
CA ASP A 75 -14.80 -16.10 -4.29
C ASP A 75 -15.67 -17.15 -3.57
N PRO A 76 -15.53 -17.30 -2.24
CA PRO A 76 -16.36 -18.24 -1.48
C PRO A 76 -17.84 -17.82 -1.55
N ASP A 77 -18.74 -18.81 -1.67
CA ASP A 77 -20.17 -18.57 -1.63
C ASP A 77 -20.58 -17.83 -0.34
N PRO A 78 -21.47 -16.83 -0.43
CA PRO A 78 -22.00 -16.16 0.75
C PRO A 78 -22.72 -17.16 1.64
N PHE A 79 -22.53 -17.02 2.96
CA PHE A 79 -23.24 -17.83 3.93
C PHE A 79 -24.76 -17.69 3.74
N PRO A 80 -25.53 -18.77 3.93
CA PRO A 80 -26.98 -18.71 3.89
C PRO A 80 -27.48 -17.67 4.90
N MET A 81 -28.38 -16.80 4.46
CA MET A 81 -29.06 -15.89 5.38
C MET A 81 -29.85 -16.71 6.40
N PRO A 82 -29.89 -16.30 7.68
CA PRO A 82 -30.74 -16.94 8.66
C PRO A 82 -32.20 -16.86 8.22
N ASP A 83 -32.96 -17.94 8.47
CA ASP A 83 -34.40 -17.98 8.23
C ASP A 83 -35.08 -16.81 8.98
N PRO A 84 -36.07 -16.14 8.37
CA PRO A 84 -36.84 -15.12 9.05
C PRO A 84 -37.52 -15.73 10.29
N GLU A 85 -37.38 -15.06 11.43
CA GLU A 85 -38.11 -15.43 12.64
C GLU A 85 -39.62 -15.38 12.37
N PRO A 86 -40.42 -16.31 12.92
CA PRO A 86 -41.86 -16.27 12.78
C PRO A 86 -42.42 -14.98 13.39
N ASP A 87 -43.23 -14.26 12.62
CA ASP A 87 -43.96 -13.07 13.06
C ASP A 87 -44.93 -13.44 14.20
N PRO A 88 -44.92 -12.72 15.35
CA PRO A 88 -45.83 -12.98 16.45
C PRO A 88 -47.15 -12.27 16.17
N SER A 89 -47.95 -12.78 15.22
CA SER A 89 -49.23 -12.14 14.91
C SER A 89 -50.35 -13.11 14.52
N GLU A 90 -50.49 -14.27 15.17
CA GLU A 90 -51.70 -15.11 15.00
C GLU A 90 -52.20 -15.82 16.27
N GLU A 91 -51.70 -15.51 17.49
CA GLU A 91 -52.18 -16.17 18.72
C GLU A 91 -53.14 -15.34 19.59
N GLU A 92 -53.44 -14.08 19.27
CA GLU A 92 -54.29 -13.22 20.12
C GLU A 92 -55.79 -13.15 19.73
N GLU A 93 -56.22 -13.76 18.62
CA GLU A 93 -57.61 -13.60 18.15
C GLU A 93 -58.58 -14.72 18.60
N GLU A 94 -58.11 -15.91 19.02
CA GLU A 94 -59.02 -16.97 19.52
C GLU A 94 -59.44 -16.80 20.99
N ALA A 95 -58.75 -15.98 21.80
CA ALA A 95 -59.10 -15.79 23.22
C ALA A 95 -60.28 -14.83 23.46
N ALA A 96 -60.71 -14.07 22.45
CA ALA A 96 -61.74 -13.02 22.59
C ALA A 96 -63.16 -13.47 22.20
N SER A 97 -63.37 -14.72 21.76
CA SER A 97 -64.71 -15.26 21.43
C SER A 97 -65.32 -16.16 22.51
N LEU A 98 -64.71 -16.27 23.70
CA LEU A 98 -65.15 -17.17 24.77
C LEU A 98 -65.53 -16.50 26.10
N LEU A 99 -65.87 -15.21 26.08
CA LEU A 99 -66.45 -14.45 27.21
C LEU A 99 -67.70 -13.68 26.78
#